data_AF-A0A4D6M9Y3-F1
#
_entry.id   AF-A0A4D6M9Y3-F1
#
_cell.length_a   1.000
_cell.length_b   1.000
_cell.length_c   1.000
_cell.angle_alpha   90.00
_cell.angle_beta   90.00
_cell.angle_gamma   90.00
#
_symmetry.space_group_name_H-M   'P 1'
#
loop_
_entity.id
_entity.type
_entity.pdbx_description
1 polymer ?
#
loop_
_entity_poly.entity_id
_entity_poly.type
_entity_poly.pdbx_seq_one_letter_code
_entity_poly.pdbx_strand_id
1 'polypeptide(L)'
;MMKMNIILVLFCIIVPLAFGELKVGFYDSSCPKAESIVKKVVQNRFNRDNTITAALLRLHFHDCAVRGCDASILINSTTSNTAEKEAGANVDVRGFDLIDEVKENLESACPSTVSCADIITLATRTAVSLSGGPKYQVPTGRRDGLVSNINDVKIPGPSSPVSIISQFFNKNLGLTTQEMVTLFGAHTVGVASCGFFADRLSGPDPTMDPALKAKLVKLCSARDRDPSTPLDQNTSLVVDNEFYHQILANKGVLQIDQQLALDKSTKGFVADLASDEAKFQKSFANAMVKMGSVDVLVGTRTLTTTNTKMKYLITIVMLFVFPFAFGDLRVGFYGSSCPKAEENVRQIVQRRFNRDRSITAALLRMHFHDCFVRGCDASILIDSTKGNQSEKASGANGTVRGFELIDEIKKELETTCPSTVSCADIITLATRDSVAMAGGPRYDVATGRRDGLVSRASDVALPGPGSTVAGAQRAFAANGLSLDEMVTLLGAHTIGVAHCSFFRNRLNDPNMEAGLRAKLGRVCRPNGDPTAFLDQNTSMVFDNEFYNQIILKKGLLFIDQQLALDPLSSKLVSDFAGNSAAFARSFVNAIVKMGNIKVLVGTDGEIRKNCRVFNK
;
A
#
# COMPACT_ATOMS: atom_id res chain seq x y z
N MET A 1 -69.72 -25.03 -0.03
CA MET A 1 -68.39 -25.00 -0.68
C MET A 1 -67.52 -24.00 0.07
N MET A 2 -66.67 -24.48 0.97
CA MET A 2 -65.82 -23.66 1.83
C MET A 2 -64.45 -23.55 1.16
N LYS A 3 -64.03 -22.35 0.73
CA LYS A 3 -62.72 -22.12 0.13
C LYS A 3 -61.66 -22.07 1.23
N MET A 4 -60.78 -23.07 1.25
CA MET A 4 -59.66 -23.18 2.15
C MET A 4 -58.44 -22.52 1.49
N ASN A 5 -58.05 -21.35 1.98
CA ASN A 5 -56.81 -20.68 1.55
C ASN A 5 -55.64 -21.28 2.34
N ILE A 6 -54.79 -22.04 1.65
CA ILE A 6 -53.52 -22.54 2.19
C ILE A 6 -52.51 -21.40 2.08
N ILE A 7 -52.11 -20.84 3.23
CA ILE A 7 -50.99 -19.90 3.33
C ILE A 7 -49.72 -20.74 3.49
N LEU A 8 -48.91 -20.79 2.42
CA LEU A 8 -47.59 -21.40 2.44
C LEU A 8 -46.61 -20.44 3.12
N VAL A 9 -46.31 -20.67 4.40
CA VAL A 9 -45.30 -19.90 5.14
C VAL A 9 -43.92 -20.45 4.77
N LEU A 10 -43.23 -19.75 3.86
CA LEU A 10 -41.85 -20.04 3.50
C LEU A 10 -40.94 -19.53 4.64
N PHE A 11 -40.38 -20.45 5.43
CA PHE A 11 -39.35 -20.14 6.42
C PHE A 11 -38.05 -19.79 5.66
N CYS A 12 -37.86 -18.52 5.33
CA CYS A 12 -36.55 -18.01 4.94
C CYS A 12 -35.67 -18.01 6.21
N ILE A 13 -34.76 -18.97 6.30
CA ILE A 13 -33.63 -18.91 7.23
C ILE A 13 -32.73 -17.79 6.72
N ILE A 14 -32.96 -16.58 7.23
CA ILE A 14 -32.06 -15.45 7.03
C ILE A 14 -30.86 -15.71 7.93
N VAL A 15 -29.81 -16.32 7.37
CA VAL A 15 -28.49 -16.33 8.00
C VAL A 15 -28.00 -14.87 8.00
N PRO A 16 -27.75 -14.25 9.17
CA PRO A 16 -27.32 -12.88 9.21
C PRO A 16 -25.91 -12.77 8.60
N LEU A 17 -25.79 -12.03 7.49
CA LEU A 17 -24.51 -11.61 6.93
C LEU A 17 -23.85 -10.63 7.91
N ALA A 18 -22.91 -11.14 8.70
CA ALA A 18 -22.07 -10.32 9.57
C ALA A 18 -21.02 -9.58 8.73
N PHE A 19 -21.27 -8.30 8.45
CA PHE A 19 -20.23 -7.36 7.99
C PHE A 19 -19.49 -6.84 9.22
N GLY A 20 -18.20 -7.18 9.37
CA GLY A 20 -17.44 -6.76 10.54
C GLY A 20 -16.01 -6.37 10.18
N GLU A 21 -15.58 -5.25 10.74
CA GLU A 21 -14.18 -4.94 11.05
C GLU A 21 -13.59 -6.01 11.99
N LEU A 22 -12.27 -6.06 12.12
CA LEU A 22 -11.63 -6.92 13.12
C LEU A 22 -12.14 -6.59 14.52
N LYS A 23 -12.62 -7.60 15.25
CA LYS A 23 -13.06 -7.44 16.64
C LYS A 23 -12.68 -8.64 17.48
N VAL A 24 -12.44 -8.41 18.77
CA VAL A 24 -12.34 -9.52 19.72
C VAL A 24 -13.71 -10.18 19.84
N GLY A 25 -13.73 -11.51 19.88
CA GLY A 25 -14.98 -12.28 19.91
C GLY A 25 -15.74 -12.26 18.58
N PHE A 26 -15.05 -12.08 17.44
CA PHE A 26 -15.70 -12.08 16.11
C PHE A 26 -16.54 -13.33 15.86
N TYR A 27 -16.04 -14.49 16.32
CA TYR A 27 -16.67 -15.79 16.14
C TYR A 27 -17.64 -16.18 17.27
N ASP A 28 -17.88 -15.34 18.28
CA ASP A 28 -18.64 -15.72 19.47
C ASP A 28 -20.08 -16.17 19.16
N SER A 29 -20.68 -15.65 18.10
CA SER A 29 -22.02 -16.05 17.65
C SER A 29 -22.01 -17.06 16.50
N SER A 30 -21.06 -16.96 15.56
CA SER A 30 -21.02 -17.78 14.34
C SER A 30 -20.28 -19.11 14.53
N CYS A 31 -19.25 -19.13 15.37
CA CYS A 31 -18.53 -20.33 15.78
C CYS A 31 -18.03 -20.19 17.24
N PRO A 32 -18.91 -20.34 18.24
CA PRO A 32 -18.57 -20.08 19.65
C PRO A 32 -17.40 -20.93 20.20
N LYS A 33 -17.08 -22.05 19.54
CA LYS A 33 -15.98 -22.94 19.91
C LYS A 33 -14.67 -22.65 19.20
N ALA A 34 -14.62 -21.70 18.26
CA ALA A 34 -13.47 -21.46 17.38
C ALA A 34 -12.15 -21.32 18.15
N GLU A 35 -12.06 -20.34 19.07
CA GLU A 35 -10.83 -20.12 19.83
C GLU A 35 -10.45 -21.31 20.74
N SER A 36 -11.45 -22.02 21.28
CA SER A 36 -11.20 -23.19 22.14
C SER A 36 -10.66 -24.38 21.34
N ILE A 37 -11.11 -24.56 20.10
CA ILE A 37 -10.62 -25.59 19.17
C ILE A 37 -9.17 -25.27 18.79
N VAL A 38 -8.91 -24.05 18.32
CA VAL A 38 -7.54 -23.59 17.98
C VAL A 38 -6.61 -23.82 19.17
N LYS A 39 -7.01 -23.36 20.36
CA LYS A 39 -6.22 -23.51 21.58
C LYS A 39 -5.88 -24.98 21.89
N LYS A 40 -6.86 -25.87 21.78
CA LYS A 40 -6.68 -27.30 22.08
C LYS A 40 -5.68 -27.95 21.12
N VAL A 41 -5.85 -27.72 19.82
CA VAL A 41 -4.98 -28.32 18.79
C VAL A 41 -3.55 -27.79 18.92
N VAL A 42 -3.39 -26.47 19.10
CA VAL A 42 -2.08 -25.84 19.31
C VAL A 42 -1.42 -26.33 20.60
N GLN A 43 -2.15 -26.46 21.70
CA GLN A 43 -1.62 -27.03 22.95
C GLN A 43 -1.11 -28.45 22.74
N ASN A 44 -1.85 -29.29 22.01
CA ASN A 44 -1.46 -30.66 21.73
C ASN A 44 -0.20 -30.72 20.85
N ARG A 45 -0.06 -29.84 19.85
CA ARG A 45 1.19 -29.72 19.08
C ARG A 45 2.33 -29.22 19.96
N PHE A 46 2.14 -28.15 20.72
CA PHE A 46 3.14 -27.57 21.61
C PHE A 46 3.69 -28.57 22.64
N ASN A 47 2.82 -29.40 23.23
CA ASN A 47 3.23 -30.44 24.18
C ASN A 47 4.11 -31.53 23.54
N ARG A 48 4.02 -31.73 22.22
CA ARG A 48 4.84 -32.69 21.46
C ARG A 48 6.10 -32.05 20.89
N ASP A 49 5.99 -30.80 20.47
CA ASP A 49 7.05 -30.00 19.85
C ASP A 49 6.87 -28.53 20.25
N ASN A 50 7.68 -28.09 21.23
CA ASN A 50 7.66 -26.71 21.70
C ASN A 50 8.28 -25.72 20.69
N THR A 51 9.04 -26.20 19.70
CA THR A 51 9.61 -25.34 18.66
C THR A 51 8.51 -24.77 17.76
N ILE A 52 7.28 -25.28 17.83
CA ILE A 52 6.13 -24.77 17.08
C ILE A 52 5.87 -23.28 17.35
N THR A 53 6.26 -22.75 18.51
CA THR A 53 6.16 -21.30 18.78
C THR A 53 6.98 -20.50 17.76
N ALA A 54 8.24 -20.88 17.54
CA ALA A 54 9.10 -20.22 16.56
C ALA A 54 8.57 -20.39 15.13
N ALA A 55 8.03 -21.57 14.81
CA ALA A 55 7.38 -21.82 13.52
C ALA A 55 6.23 -20.85 13.25
N LEU A 56 5.31 -20.73 14.21
CA LEU A 56 4.11 -19.92 14.06
C LEU A 56 4.42 -18.41 14.08
N LEU A 57 5.37 -17.97 14.90
CA LEU A 57 5.86 -16.59 14.87
C LEU A 57 6.42 -16.23 13.49
N ARG A 58 7.26 -17.12 12.93
CA ARG A 58 7.80 -16.92 11.58
C ARG A 58 6.71 -16.98 10.51
N LEU A 59 5.81 -17.97 10.56
CA LEU A 59 4.69 -18.09 9.62
C LEU A 59 3.83 -16.83 9.62
N HIS A 60 3.47 -16.31 10.79
CA HIS A 60 2.63 -15.12 10.92
C HIS A 60 3.35 -13.86 10.40
N PHE A 61 4.63 -13.67 10.69
CA PHE A 61 5.40 -12.56 10.11
C PHE A 61 5.46 -12.67 8.59
N HIS A 62 5.81 -13.85 8.06
CA HIS A 62 5.98 -14.05 6.62
C HIS A 62 4.67 -13.93 5.84
N ASP A 63 3.53 -14.30 6.43
CA ASP A 63 2.20 -14.00 5.87
C ASP A 63 2.00 -12.48 5.75
N CYS A 64 2.15 -11.75 6.85
CA CYS A 64 1.96 -10.31 6.89
C CYS A 64 2.94 -9.51 6.01
N ALA A 65 4.17 -10.01 5.81
CA ALA A 65 5.28 -9.27 5.22
C ALA A 65 5.24 -9.15 3.70
N VAL A 66 4.35 -9.87 3.01
CA VAL A 66 4.29 -9.88 1.54
C VAL A 66 3.12 -9.06 1.02
N ARG A 67 1.87 -9.50 1.27
CA ARG A 67 0.65 -8.85 0.77
C ARG A 67 -0.33 -8.40 1.86
N GLY A 68 0.00 -8.64 3.13
CA GLY A 68 -0.89 -8.43 4.28
C GLY A 68 -1.17 -9.74 5.01
N CYS A 69 -1.73 -9.68 6.21
CA CYS A 69 -2.01 -10.89 6.99
C CYS A 69 -3.31 -11.56 6.54
N ASP A 70 -3.27 -12.20 5.38
CA ASP A 70 -4.42 -12.78 4.69
C ASP A 70 -4.29 -14.29 4.42
N ALA A 71 -3.31 -14.98 5.00
CA ALA A 71 -3.03 -16.39 4.74
C ALA A 71 -2.65 -16.72 3.28
N SER A 72 -2.26 -15.74 2.47
CA SER A 72 -1.77 -15.99 1.11
C SER A 72 -0.53 -16.90 1.07
N ILE A 73 0.24 -16.96 2.15
CA ILE A 73 1.37 -17.88 2.29
C ILE A 73 0.97 -19.36 2.32
N LEU A 74 -0.29 -19.68 2.65
CA LEU A 74 -0.75 -21.08 2.69
C LEU A 74 -1.01 -21.64 1.27
N ILE A 75 -1.25 -20.78 0.30
CA ILE A 75 -1.67 -21.15 -1.06
C ILE A 75 -0.57 -21.96 -1.76
N ASN A 76 -0.96 -23.05 -2.43
CA ASN A 76 -0.05 -23.89 -3.22
C ASN A 76 0.21 -23.30 -4.61
N SER A 77 1.40 -23.59 -5.16
CA SER A 77 1.68 -23.32 -6.57
C SER A 77 0.71 -24.07 -7.48
N THR A 78 0.49 -23.51 -8.66
CA THR A 78 -0.28 -24.11 -9.75
C THR A 78 0.60 -24.21 -10.99
N THR A 79 0.13 -24.87 -12.05
CA THR A 79 0.87 -24.97 -13.31
C THR A 79 1.19 -23.63 -13.96
N SER A 80 0.44 -22.57 -13.64
CA SER A 80 0.61 -21.23 -14.22
C SER A 80 1.15 -20.19 -13.24
N ASN A 81 1.39 -20.55 -11.97
CA ASN A 81 1.82 -19.60 -10.95
C ASN A 81 2.60 -20.29 -9.82
N THR A 82 3.80 -19.80 -9.53
CA THR A 82 4.59 -20.19 -8.36
C THR A 82 4.18 -19.35 -7.16
N ALA A 83 3.73 -20.01 -6.09
CA ALA A 83 3.24 -19.39 -4.86
C ALA A 83 4.38 -18.79 -4.02
N GLU A 84 4.04 -17.85 -3.14
CA GLU A 84 5.02 -17.12 -2.35
C GLU A 84 5.76 -18.00 -1.34
N LYS A 85 5.18 -19.11 -0.90
CA LYS A 85 5.84 -20.03 0.03
C LYS A 85 7.06 -20.75 -0.56
N GLU A 86 7.20 -20.75 -1.88
CA GLU A 86 8.38 -21.27 -2.58
C GLU A 86 9.46 -20.19 -2.78
N ALA A 87 9.22 -18.94 -2.36
CA ALA A 87 10.23 -17.89 -2.41
C ALA A 87 11.40 -18.21 -1.47
N GLY A 88 12.60 -17.76 -1.81
CA GLY A 88 13.81 -18.03 -1.01
C GLY A 88 13.68 -17.61 0.46
N ALA A 89 13.02 -16.48 0.76
CA ALA A 89 12.77 -16.07 2.15
C ALA A 89 11.75 -16.96 2.88
N ASN A 90 10.86 -17.62 2.15
CA ASN A 90 9.74 -18.40 2.70
C ASN A 90 9.97 -19.92 2.67
N VAL A 91 10.99 -20.41 1.97
CA VAL A 91 11.18 -21.84 1.66
C VAL A 91 11.19 -22.76 2.89
N ASP A 92 11.75 -22.28 4.01
CA ASP A 92 11.83 -23.06 5.26
C ASP A 92 10.71 -22.73 6.26
N VAL A 93 9.70 -21.93 5.88
CA VAL A 93 8.57 -21.65 6.78
C VAL A 93 7.84 -22.96 7.06
N ARG A 94 7.50 -23.20 8.32
CA ARG A 94 6.84 -24.44 8.76
C ARG A 94 5.64 -24.14 9.65
N GLY A 95 4.88 -25.18 9.98
CA GLY A 95 3.63 -25.07 10.75
C GLY A 95 2.37 -25.07 9.89
N PHE A 96 2.50 -25.18 8.56
CA PHE A 96 1.38 -25.33 7.63
C PHE A 96 0.48 -26.52 8.00
N ASP A 97 1.09 -27.66 8.36
CA ASP A 97 0.38 -28.88 8.79
C ASP A 97 -0.50 -28.65 10.02
N LEU A 98 -0.03 -27.83 10.98
CA LEU A 98 -0.81 -27.49 12.16
C LEU A 98 -1.98 -26.59 11.80
N ILE A 99 -1.79 -25.63 10.88
CA ILE A 99 -2.88 -24.77 10.41
C ILE A 99 -3.96 -25.61 9.71
N ASP A 100 -3.55 -26.59 8.90
CA ASP A 100 -4.48 -27.54 8.26
C ASP A 100 -5.21 -28.40 9.30
N GLU A 101 -4.52 -28.95 10.31
CA GLU A 101 -5.12 -29.72 11.41
C GLU A 101 -6.17 -28.88 12.16
N VAL A 102 -5.84 -27.61 12.47
CA VAL A 102 -6.78 -26.69 13.11
C VAL A 102 -7.97 -26.40 12.19
N LYS A 103 -7.73 -26.15 10.89
CA LYS A 103 -8.77 -25.87 9.90
C LYS A 103 -9.73 -27.04 9.78
N GLU A 104 -9.25 -28.28 9.67
CA GLU A 104 -10.10 -29.48 9.60
C GLU A 104 -11.02 -29.62 10.83
N ASN A 105 -10.49 -29.38 12.03
CA ASN A 105 -11.28 -29.41 13.27
C ASN A 105 -12.34 -28.29 13.31
N LEU A 106 -12.01 -27.11 12.78
CA LEU A 106 -12.94 -25.98 12.69
C LEU A 106 -14.02 -26.21 11.64
N GLU A 107 -13.67 -26.74 10.46
CA GLU A 107 -14.63 -27.08 9.41
C GLU A 107 -15.63 -28.15 9.87
N SER A 108 -15.19 -29.10 10.70
CA SER A 108 -16.08 -30.08 11.33
C SER A 108 -17.06 -29.47 12.34
N ALA A 109 -16.68 -28.37 13.00
CA ALA A 109 -17.48 -27.73 14.05
C ALA A 109 -18.37 -26.60 13.55
N CYS A 110 -17.87 -25.82 12.58
CA CYS A 110 -18.51 -24.65 12.01
C CYS A 110 -18.02 -24.44 10.56
N PRO A 111 -18.61 -25.19 9.59
CA PRO A 111 -18.17 -25.17 8.20
C PRO A 111 -18.10 -23.77 7.61
N SER A 112 -17.06 -23.51 6.81
CA SER A 112 -16.82 -22.29 6.05
C SER A 112 -16.89 -20.99 6.88
N THR A 113 -16.65 -21.07 8.19
CA THR A 113 -16.86 -19.94 9.09
C THR A 113 -15.57 -19.22 9.48
N VAL A 114 -14.53 -19.96 9.85
CA VAL A 114 -13.27 -19.38 10.37
C VAL A 114 -12.20 -19.39 9.27
N SER A 115 -11.63 -18.22 8.96
CA SER A 115 -10.58 -18.08 7.95
C SER A 115 -9.25 -18.68 8.39
N CYS A 116 -8.44 -19.12 7.43
CA CYS A 116 -7.06 -19.52 7.69
C CYS A 116 -6.20 -18.36 8.21
N ALA A 117 -6.45 -17.13 7.77
CA ALA A 117 -5.77 -15.93 8.27
C ALA A 117 -5.98 -15.73 9.79
N ASP A 118 -7.21 -15.91 10.27
CA ASP A 118 -7.46 -15.88 11.71
C ASP A 118 -6.88 -17.09 12.44
N ILE A 119 -6.82 -18.26 11.81
CA ILE A 119 -6.18 -19.45 12.39
C ILE A 119 -4.70 -19.18 12.64
N ILE A 120 -3.95 -18.63 11.68
CA ILE A 120 -2.53 -18.28 11.85
C ILE A 120 -2.37 -17.35 13.07
N THR A 121 -3.20 -16.29 13.14
CA THR A 121 -3.09 -15.29 14.20
C THR A 121 -3.42 -15.87 15.59
N LEU A 122 -4.53 -16.63 15.71
CA LEU A 122 -4.97 -17.26 16.96
C LEU A 122 -4.01 -18.37 17.41
N ALA A 123 -3.48 -19.16 16.47
CA ALA A 123 -2.52 -20.20 16.76
C ALA A 123 -1.21 -19.62 17.27
N THR A 124 -0.70 -18.58 16.61
CA THR A 124 0.53 -17.88 17.02
C THR A 124 0.40 -17.29 18.40
N ARG A 125 -0.68 -16.54 18.68
CA ARG A 125 -0.97 -16.00 20.02
C ARG A 125 -0.99 -17.11 21.08
N THR A 126 -1.62 -18.24 20.77
CA THR A 126 -1.70 -19.36 21.71
C THR A 126 -0.30 -19.92 21.99
N ALA A 127 0.48 -20.21 20.96
CA ALA A 127 1.82 -20.76 21.12
C ALA A 127 2.76 -19.82 21.90
N VAL A 128 2.70 -18.51 21.62
CA VAL A 128 3.44 -17.47 22.36
C VAL A 128 3.09 -17.49 23.85
N SER A 129 1.81 -17.59 24.21
CA SER A 129 1.41 -17.68 25.61
C SER A 129 1.85 -19.00 26.27
N LEU A 130 1.96 -20.10 25.52
CA LEU A 130 2.39 -21.39 26.06
C LEU A 130 3.90 -21.45 26.30
N SER A 131 4.67 -20.73 25.49
CA SER A 131 6.12 -20.57 25.65
C SER A 131 6.49 -19.44 26.63
N GLY A 132 5.61 -19.03 27.55
CA GLY A 132 5.93 -18.01 28.56
C GLY A 132 5.82 -16.56 28.12
N GLY A 133 5.45 -16.29 26.86
CA GLY A 133 5.21 -14.94 26.34
C GLY A 133 3.87 -14.33 26.79
N PRO A 134 3.49 -13.17 26.23
CA PRO A 134 2.42 -12.39 26.79
C PRO A 134 1.06 -13.00 26.44
N LYS A 135 0.10 -12.83 27.35
CA LYS A 135 -1.32 -13.10 27.07
C LYS A 135 -1.97 -11.82 26.56
N TYR A 136 -2.53 -11.87 25.37
CA TYR A 136 -3.20 -10.73 24.76
C TYR A 136 -4.43 -11.17 23.96
N GLN A 137 -5.39 -10.26 23.81
CA GLN A 137 -6.55 -10.48 22.96
C GLN A 137 -6.16 -10.21 21.51
N VAL A 138 -6.76 -10.96 20.60
CA VAL A 138 -6.55 -10.81 19.17
C VAL A 138 -7.89 -10.49 18.53
N PRO A 139 -8.03 -9.33 17.88
CA PRO A 139 -9.15 -9.08 16.98
C PRO A 139 -9.12 -10.09 15.83
N THR A 140 -10.27 -10.73 15.57
CA THR A 140 -10.49 -11.68 14.48
C THR A 140 -11.57 -11.16 13.54
N GLY A 141 -11.78 -11.84 12.42
CA GLY A 141 -12.62 -11.40 11.30
C GLY A 141 -11.85 -11.23 9.99
N ARG A 142 -10.61 -11.76 9.91
CA ARG A 142 -9.82 -11.78 8.68
C ARG A 142 -10.50 -12.68 7.65
N ARG A 143 -10.29 -12.41 6.36
CA ARG A 143 -10.59 -13.33 5.26
C ARG A 143 -9.31 -13.81 4.62
N ASP A 144 -9.43 -14.96 3.96
CA ASP A 144 -8.33 -15.57 3.23
C ASP A 144 -8.10 -14.87 1.89
N GLY A 145 -6.82 -14.61 1.61
CA GLY A 145 -6.32 -14.13 0.33
C GLY A 145 -6.52 -15.15 -0.77
N LEU A 146 -6.60 -14.64 -2.00
CA LEU A 146 -6.78 -15.45 -3.20
C LEU A 146 -5.58 -15.34 -4.15
N VAL A 147 -4.55 -14.59 -3.76
CA VAL A 147 -3.38 -14.31 -4.59
C VAL A 147 -2.13 -14.64 -3.79
N SER A 148 -1.26 -15.46 -4.36
CA SER A 148 0.04 -15.81 -3.81
C SER A 148 1.03 -15.89 -4.96
N ASN A 149 2.08 -15.07 -4.94
CA ASN A 149 3.05 -15.02 -6.04
C ASN A 149 4.47 -14.87 -5.50
N ILE A 150 5.37 -15.73 -5.98
CA ILE A 150 6.79 -15.71 -5.60
C ILE A 150 7.47 -14.35 -5.81
N ASN A 151 7.05 -13.59 -6.82
CA ASN A 151 7.67 -12.29 -7.16
C ASN A 151 7.27 -11.16 -6.21
N ASP A 152 6.24 -11.37 -5.40
CA ASP A 152 5.80 -10.39 -4.40
C ASP A 152 6.71 -10.42 -3.15
N VAL A 153 7.47 -11.51 -2.94
CA VAL A 153 8.32 -11.68 -1.76
C VAL A 153 9.57 -10.82 -1.86
N LYS A 154 9.58 -9.71 -1.10
CA LYS A 154 10.71 -8.76 -1.04
C LYS A 154 11.18 -8.49 0.40
N ILE A 155 11.28 -9.57 1.18
CA ILE A 155 11.74 -9.50 2.57
C ILE A 155 13.27 -9.32 2.58
N PRO A 156 13.81 -8.27 3.23
CA PRO A 156 15.26 -8.08 3.34
C PRO A 156 15.94 -9.23 4.08
N GLY A 157 17.12 -9.64 3.60
CA GLY A 157 17.91 -10.71 4.22
C GLY A 157 18.61 -10.28 5.52
N PRO A 158 19.18 -11.24 6.28
CA PRO A 158 19.77 -11.01 7.60
C PRO A 158 21.07 -10.20 7.59
N SER A 159 21.68 -9.97 6.43
CA SER A 159 22.85 -9.09 6.25
C SER A 159 22.46 -7.65 5.87
N SER A 160 21.16 -7.36 5.72
CA SER A 160 20.70 -6.03 5.33
C SER A 160 20.98 -4.99 6.43
N PRO A 161 21.30 -3.72 6.06
CA PRO A 161 21.46 -2.65 7.03
C PRO A 161 20.17 -2.38 7.83
N VAL A 162 20.32 -1.91 9.08
CA VAL A 162 19.21 -1.51 9.96
C VAL A 162 18.29 -0.49 9.28
N SER A 163 18.84 0.43 8.49
CA SER A 163 18.05 1.43 7.73
C SER A 163 17.13 0.80 6.67
N ILE A 164 17.58 -0.25 5.98
CA ILE A 164 16.78 -0.95 4.97
C ILE A 164 15.66 -1.74 5.64
N ILE A 165 15.96 -2.43 6.74
CA ILE A 165 14.96 -3.20 7.48
C ILE A 165 13.95 -2.27 8.15
N SER A 166 14.39 -1.17 8.75
CA SER A 166 13.47 -0.16 9.30
C SER A 166 12.59 0.45 8.21
N GLN A 167 13.11 0.65 7.00
CA GLN A 167 12.31 1.12 5.88
C GLN A 167 11.29 0.07 5.42
N PHE A 168 11.65 -1.20 5.38
CA PHE A 168 10.74 -2.30 5.06
C PHE A 168 9.59 -2.38 6.07
N PHE A 169 9.89 -2.45 7.36
CA PHE A 169 8.84 -2.49 8.41
C PHE A 169 7.95 -1.26 8.36
N ASN A 170 8.50 -0.08 8.07
CA ASN A 170 7.71 1.14 7.98
C ASN A 170 6.80 1.17 6.75
N LYS A 171 7.32 0.83 5.57
CA LYS A 171 6.59 0.94 4.31
C LYS A 171 5.63 -0.23 4.06
N ASN A 172 6.03 -1.44 4.44
CA ASN A 172 5.30 -2.67 4.12
C ASN A 172 4.41 -3.12 5.28
N LEU A 173 4.73 -2.76 6.52
CA LEU A 173 3.96 -3.18 7.70
C LEU A 173 3.37 -2.00 8.49
N GLY A 174 3.65 -0.74 8.11
CA GLY A 174 3.19 0.43 8.88
C GLY A 174 3.74 0.49 10.31
N LEU A 175 4.87 -0.18 10.56
CA LEU A 175 5.48 -0.29 11.89
C LEU A 175 6.60 0.75 12.08
N THR A 176 6.68 1.30 13.28
CA THR A 176 7.75 2.21 13.68
C THR A 176 9.06 1.44 13.90
N THR A 177 10.19 2.16 13.93
CA THR A 177 11.49 1.56 14.28
C THR A 177 11.47 0.87 15.65
N GLN A 178 10.75 1.43 16.64
CA GLN A 178 10.60 0.80 17.95
C GLN A 178 9.80 -0.50 17.87
N GLU A 179 8.68 -0.52 17.13
CA GLU A 179 7.87 -1.73 16.93
C GLU A 179 8.62 -2.80 16.14
N MET A 180 9.42 -2.41 15.15
CA MET A 180 10.36 -3.32 14.47
C MET A 180 11.33 -3.95 15.49
N VAL A 181 12.05 -3.14 16.27
CA VAL A 181 12.99 -3.67 17.29
C VAL A 181 12.28 -4.59 18.26
N THR A 182 11.04 -4.26 18.65
CA THR A 182 10.21 -5.08 19.52
C THR A 182 9.88 -6.44 18.88
N LEU A 183 9.50 -6.48 17.60
CA LEU A 183 9.21 -7.73 16.89
C LEU A 183 10.44 -8.60 16.64
N PHE A 184 11.63 -8.00 16.49
CA PHE A 184 12.89 -8.75 16.48
C PHE A 184 13.11 -9.55 17.78
N GLY A 185 12.47 -9.17 18.89
CA GLY A 185 12.45 -9.97 20.11
C GLY A 185 11.84 -11.37 19.92
N ALA A 186 11.11 -11.62 18.83
CA ALA A 186 10.66 -12.97 18.47
C ALA A 186 11.84 -13.94 18.22
N HIS A 187 13.04 -13.43 17.89
CA HIS A 187 14.27 -14.22 17.77
C HIS A 187 14.77 -14.77 19.11
N THR A 188 14.10 -14.46 20.23
CA THR A 188 14.31 -15.18 21.49
C THR A 188 13.90 -16.66 21.39
N VAL A 189 13.04 -17.03 20.44
CA VAL A 189 12.75 -18.43 20.13
C VAL A 189 13.18 -18.81 18.71
N GLY A 190 13.55 -20.09 18.54
CA GLY A 190 13.87 -20.65 17.24
C GLY A 190 15.36 -20.65 16.90
N VAL A 191 15.66 -20.97 15.65
CA VAL A 191 17.00 -21.27 15.16
C VAL A 191 17.26 -20.58 13.82
N ALA A 192 18.53 -20.38 13.49
CA ALA A 192 18.99 -20.05 12.14
C ALA A 192 19.96 -21.11 11.63
N SER A 193 19.83 -21.47 10.36
CA SER A 193 20.79 -22.32 9.65
C SER A 193 22.03 -21.53 9.26
N CYS A 194 23.18 -22.21 9.17
CA CYS A 194 24.47 -21.60 8.84
C CYS A 194 24.44 -20.76 7.57
N GLY A 195 23.66 -21.15 6.55
CA GLY A 195 23.47 -20.36 5.32
C GLY A 195 23.07 -18.89 5.54
N PHE A 196 22.44 -18.54 6.67
CA PHE A 196 22.01 -17.17 6.98
C PHE A 196 23.07 -16.31 7.67
N PHE A 197 24.16 -16.89 8.16
CA PHE A 197 25.20 -16.15 8.91
C PHE A 197 26.64 -16.59 8.61
N ALA A 198 26.85 -17.55 7.69
CA ALA A 198 28.17 -18.05 7.32
C ALA A 198 29.12 -16.92 6.85
N ASP A 199 28.60 -15.91 6.15
CA ASP A 199 29.38 -14.76 5.69
C ASP A 199 30.07 -14.04 6.87
N ARG A 200 29.42 -13.96 8.03
CA ARG A 200 30.00 -13.35 9.25
C ARG A 200 31.14 -14.16 9.85
N LEU A 201 31.23 -15.44 9.52
CA LEU A 201 32.23 -16.36 10.07
C LEU A 201 33.52 -16.37 9.22
N SER A 202 33.44 -15.94 7.96
CA SER A 202 34.52 -16.02 6.95
C SER A 202 35.73 -15.09 7.21
N GLY A 203 35.57 -14.03 8.02
CA GLY A 203 36.61 -13.07 8.35
C GLY A 203 36.44 -12.51 9.77
N PRO A 204 37.34 -11.65 10.28
CA PRO A 204 37.18 -11.00 11.59
C PRO A 204 35.84 -10.25 11.67
N ASP A 205 35.06 -10.51 12.72
CA ASP A 205 33.85 -9.76 13.03
C ASP A 205 34.05 -9.16 14.42
N PRO A 206 34.43 -7.89 14.53
CA PRO A 206 34.70 -7.26 15.83
C PRO A 206 33.42 -7.02 16.64
N THR A 207 32.24 -7.22 16.03
CA THR A 207 30.94 -7.04 16.68
C THR A 207 30.40 -8.33 17.29
N MET A 208 31.07 -9.47 17.09
CA MET A 208 30.66 -10.77 17.63
C MET A 208 31.60 -11.20 18.76
N ASP A 209 31.02 -11.72 19.84
CA ASP A 209 31.74 -12.36 20.93
C ASP A 209 32.66 -13.48 20.40
N PRO A 210 33.97 -13.48 20.72
CA PRO A 210 34.91 -14.46 20.19
C PRO A 210 34.58 -15.91 20.54
N ALA A 211 33.99 -16.18 21.72
CA ALA A 211 33.62 -17.53 22.12
C ALA A 211 32.40 -18.03 21.35
N LEU A 212 31.39 -17.18 21.16
CA LEU A 212 30.27 -17.47 20.26
C LEU A 212 30.77 -17.74 18.85
N LYS A 213 31.64 -16.88 18.31
CA LYS A 213 32.19 -17.06 16.97
C LYS A 213 32.89 -18.41 16.82
N ALA A 214 33.75 -18.80 17.76
CA ALA A 214 34.43 -20.08 17.73
C ALA A 214 33.45 -21.26 17.75
N LYS A 215 32.37 -21.16 18.55
CA LYS A 215 31.28 -22.15 18.57
C LYS A 215 30.58 -22.25 17.21
N LEU A 216 30.22 -21.12 16.59
CA LEU A 216 29.53 -21.08 15.30
C LEU A 216 30.41 -21.57 14.14
N VAL A 217 31.69 -21.20 14.10
CA VAL A 217 32.65 -21.72 13.11
C VAL A 217 32.73 -23.25 13.19
N LYS A 218 32.84 -23.80 14.41
CA LYS A 218 32.87 -25.25 14.61
C LYS A 218 31.58 -25.93 14.13
N LEU A 219 30.42 -25.33 14.41
CA LEU A 219 29.11 -25.83 13.98
C LEU A 219 29.01 -25.86 12.44
N CYS A 220 29.29 -24.74 11.78
CA CYS A 220 29.14 -24.60 10.33
C CYS A 220 30.22 -25.31 9.52
N SER A 221 31.27 -25.81 10.18
CA SER A 221 32.31 -26.67 9.55
C SER A 221 31.97 -28.17 9.63
N ALA A 222 30.83 -28.55 10.24
CA ALA A 222 30.38 -29.93 10.30
C ALA A 222 29.99 -30.46 8.90
N ARG A 223 30.02 -31.79 8.70
CA ARG A 223 29.71 -32.44 7.40
C ARG A 223 28.22 -32.42 7.01
N ASP A 224 27.35 -31.87 7.84
CA ASP A 224 25.93 -31.68 7.53
C ASP A 224 25.75 -30.58 6.47
N ARG A 225 24.72 -30.70 5.63
CA ARG A 225 24.52 -29.80 4.48
C ARG A 225 24.24 -28.35 4.88
N ASP A 226 23.64 -28.11 6.05
CA ASP A 226 23.42 -26.77 6.64
C ASP A 226 22.93 -26.86 8.11
N PRO A 227 23.80 -27.05 9.11
CA PRO A 227 23.38 -27.15 10.51
C PRO A 227 22.80 -25.84 11.04
N SER A 228 21.94 -25.91 12.07
CA SER A 228 21.31 -24.74 12.69
C SER A 228 21.68 -24.56 14.15
N THR A 229 21.56 -23.33 14.64
CA THR A 229 21.77 -22.95 16.03
C THR A 229 20.61 -22.09 16.51
N PRO A 230 20.25 -22.15 17.80
CA PRO A 230 19.37 -21.15 18.40
C PRO A 230 19.85 -19.72 18.13
N LEU A 231 18.92 -18.77 18.01
CA LEU A 231 19.25 -17.35 17.91
C LEU A 231 19.54 -16.78 19.30
N ASP A 232 18.69 -17.08 20.28
CA ASP A 232 19.01 -16.97 21.70
C ASP A 232 19.74 -18.23 22.21
N GLN A 233 20.90 -18.05 22.83
CA GLN A 233 21.73 -19.15 23.34
C GLN A 233 21.30 -19.67 24.71
N ASN A 234 20.40 -18.98 25.42
CA ASN A 234 20.08 -19.24 26.81
C ASN A 234 18.67 -19.83 26.98
N THR A 235 17.63 -19.17 26.47
CA THR A 235 16.21 -19.53 26.67
C THR A 235 15.44 -19.67 25.36
N SER A 236 16.05 -20.32 24.36
CA SER A 236 15.57 -20.51 22.96
C SER A 236 14.16 -21.09 22.71
N LEU A 237 13.43 -21.44 23.76
CA LEU A 237 12.09 -22.01 23.73
C LEU A 237 11.08 -21.18 24.54
N VAL A 238 11.52 -20.07 25.14
CA VAL A 238 10.72 -19.18 25.97
C VAL A 238 10.65 -17.82 25.27
N VAL A 239 9.46 -17.22 25.18
CA VAL A 239 9.30 -15.87 24.67
C VAL A 239 9.51 -14.88 25.81
N ASP A 240 10.75 -14.41 25.95
CA ASP A 240 11.25 -13.45 26.95
C ASP A 240 12.17 -12.40 26.29
N ASN A 241 12.76 -11.50 27.09
CA ASN A 241 13.68 -10.48 26.60
C ASN A 241 15.16 -10.91 26.50
N GLU A 242 15.48 -12.20 26.65
CA GLU A 242 16.87 -12.70 26.68
C GLU A 242 17.61 -12.44 25.37
N PHE A 243 16.91 -12.47 24.23
CA PHE A 243 17.44 -12.03 22.95
C PHE A 243 18.16 -10.67 23.02
N TYR A 244 17.58 -9.68 23.72
CA TYR A 244 18.19 -8.36 23.84
C TYR A 244 19.44 -8.37 24.73
N HIS A 245 19.44 -9.17 25.80
CA HIS A 245 20.62 -9.39 26.63
C HIS A 245 21.77 -10.02 25.83
N GLN A 246 21.47 -10.99 24.95
CA GLN A 246 22.47 -11.62 24.09
C GLN A 246 23.10 -10.61 23.12
N ILE A 247 22.31 -9.84 22.37
CA ILE A 247 22.87 -8.90 21.39
C ILE A 247 23.63 -7.73 22.05
N LEU A 248 23.24 -7.32 23.27
CA LEU A 248 24.01 -6.36 24.08
C LEU A 248 25.36 -6.93 24.54
N ALA A 249 25.44 -8.25 24.72
CA ALA A 249 26.67 -8.96 25.04
C ALA A 249 27.48 -9.36 23.79
N ASN A 250 27.20 -8.77 22.62
CA ASN A 250 27.80 -9.11 21.33
C ASN A 250 27.55 -10.56 20.87
N LYS A 251 26.47 -11.19 21.35
CA LYS A 251 26.12 -12.59 21.06
C LYS A 251 25.00 -12.73 20.01
N GLY A 252 24.79 -11.73 19.16
CA GLY A 252 23.87 -11.85 18.03
C GLY A 252 24.40 -12.82 16.98
N VAL A 253 23.64 -13.85 16.62
CA VAL A 253 23.99 -14.84 15.60
C VAL A 253 23.86 -14.25 14.20
N LEU A 254 22.73 -13.63 13.87
CA LEU A 254 22.53 -12.92 12.60
C LEU A 254 23.17 -11.54 12.63
N GLN A 255 23.61 -11.05 11.48
CA GLN A 255 24.26 -9.74 11.39
C GLN A 255 23.31 -8.63 11.81
N ILE A 256 22.10 -8.64 11.27
CA ILE A 256 21.07 -7.65 11.61
C ILE A 256 20.79 -7.62 13.12
N ASP A 257 20.65 -8.77 13.77
CA ASP A 257 20.36 -8.84 15.21
C ASP A 257 21.43 -8.12 16.01
N GLN A 258 22.70 -8.39 15.70
CA GLN A 258 23.83 -7.73 16.35
C GLN A 258 23.84 -6.22 16.08
N GLN A 259 23.49 -5.81 14.85
CA GLN A 259 23.45 -4.39 14.48
C GLN A 259 22.33 -3.62 15.21
N LEU A 260 21.25 -4.27 15.66
CA LEU A 260 20.21 -3.58 16.44
C LEU A 260 20.77 -2.96 17.73
N ALA A 261 21.71 -3.64 18.40
CA ALA A 261 22.34 -3.16 19.62
C ALA A 261 23.39 -2.05 19.38
N LEU A 262 23.88 -1.92 18.14
CA LEU A 262 24.98 -1.01 17.79
C LEU A 262 24.51 0.26 17.08
N ASP A 263 23.48 0.14 16.24
CA ASP A 263 22.98 1.25 15.43
C ASP A 263 22.35 2.34 16.30
N LYS A 264 22.64 3.60 15.97
CA LYS A 264 22.20 4.77 16.74
C LYS A 264 20.67 4.88 16.83
N SER A 265 19.95 4.43 15.80
CA SER A 265 18.49 4.53 15.71
C SER A 265 17.77 3.45 16.53
N THR A 266 18.43 2.34 16.86
CA THR A 266 17.79 1.18 17.52
C THR A 266 18.35 0.85 18.90
N LYS A 267 19.63 1.15 19.18
CA LYS A 267 20.30 0.76 20.44
C LYS A 267 19.59 1.20 21.72
N GLY A 268 18.92 2.36 21.68
CA GLY A 268 18.14 2.86 22.81
C GLY A 268 16.95 1.98 23.13
N PHE A 269 16.23 1.51 22.10
CA PHE A 269 15.10 0.60 22.26
C PHE A 269 15.57 -0.79 22.72
N VAL A 270 16.71 -1.27 22.22
CA VAL A 270 17.30 -2.54 22.66
C VAL A 270 17.63 -2.52 24.16
N ALA A 271 18.33 -1.49 24.64
CA ALA A 271 18.68 -1.36 26.05
C ALA A 271 17.43 -1.27 26.94
N ASP A 272 16.42 -0.54 26.49
CA ASP A 272 15.16 -0.35 27.18
C ASP A 272 14.37 -1.67 27.32
N LEU A 273 14.22 -2.44 26.24
CA LEU A 273 13.53 -3.73 26.23
C LEU A 273 14.30 -4.83 27.00
N ALA A 274 15.64 -4.78 27.00
CA ALA A 274 16.46 -5.66 27.84
C ALA A 274 16.29 -5.37 29.33
N SER A 275 16.11 -4.09 29.71
CA SER A 275 16.06 -3.71 31.13
C SER A 275 14.74 -4.01 31.83
N ASP A 276 13.65 -4.20 31.08
CA ASP A 276 12.29 -4.34 31.61
C ASP A 276 11.51 -5.41 30.84
N GLU A 277 11.49 -6.61 31.41
CA GLU A 277 10.77 -7.77 30.87
C GLU A 277 9.26 -7.48 30.74
N ALA A 278 8.65 -6.82 31.72
CA ALA A 278 7.22 -6.52 31.65
C ALA A 278 6.90 -5.55 30.50
N LYS A 279 7.80 -4.60 30.24
CA LYS A 279 7.71 -3.71 29.09
C LYS A 279 7.93 -4.43 27.78
N PHE A 280 8.88 -5.34 27.69
CA PHE A 280 9.04 -6.20 26.51
C PHE A 280 7.74 -6.97 26.24
N GLN A 281 7.25 -7.73 27.22
CA GLN A 281 6.02 -8.52 27.11
C GLN A 281 4.83 -7.69 26.62
N LYS A 282 4.61 -6.51 27.21
CA LYS A 282 3.53 -5.60 26.80
C LYS A 282 3.74 -5.04 25.39
N SER A 283 4.96 -4.61 25.06
CA SER A 283 5.27 -4.03 23.76
C SER A 283 5.17 -5.08 22.65
N PHE A 284 5.64 -6.29 22.92
CA PHE A 284 5.59 -7.44 22.02
C PHE A 284 4.14 -7.81 21.70
N ALA A 285 3.27 -7.91 22.71
CA ALA A 285 1.84 -8.12 22.50
C ALA A 285 1.21 -7.05 21.59
N ASN A 286 1.48 -5.77 21.86
CA ASN A 286 0.94 -4.66 21.07
C ASN A 286 1.45 -4.69 19.63
N ALA A 287 2.75 -4.95 19.44
CA ALA A 287 3.37 -5.04 18.13
C ALA A 287 2.85 -6.24 17.33
N MET A 288 2.64 -7.39 17.97
CA MET A 288 2.03 -8.57 17.34
C MET A 288 0.58 -8.33 16.93
N VAL A 289 -0.23 -7.64 17.75
CA VAL A 289 -1.60 -7.25 17.38
C VAL A 289 -1.62 -6.28 16.20
N LYS A 290 -0.71 -5.29 16.21
CA LYS A 290 -0.60 -4.31 15.14
C LYS A 290 -0.13 -4.95 13.83
N MET A 291 0.93 -5.77 13.89
CA MET A 291 1.43 -6.53 12.75
C MET A 291 0.32 -7.42 12.17
N GLY A 292 -0.36 -8.19 13.03
CA GLY A 292 -1.47 -9.05 12.61
C GLY A 292 -2.68 -8.29 12.03
N SER A 293 -2.68 -6.96 12.04
CA SER A 293 -3.73 -6.11 11.46
C SER A 293 -3.28 -5.39 10.20
N VAL A 294 -2.10 -5.71 9.66
CA VAL A 294 -1.57 -5.13 8.41
C VAL A 294 -2.31 -5.70 7.21
N ASP A 295 -2.90 -4.81 6.41
CA ASP A 295 -3.52 -5.09 5.10
C ASP A 295 -4.46 -6.31 5.06
N VAL A 296 -5.06 -6.67 6.21
CA VAL A 296 -5.93 -7.83 6.36
C VAL A 296 -7.22 -7.69 5.57
N LEU A 297 -7.72 -8.81 5.03
CA LEU A 297 -9.01 -8.84 4.36
C LEU A 297 -10.14 -8.88 5.43
N VAL A 298 -11.17 -8.01 5.47
CA VAL A 298 -12.32 -8.10 6.42
C VAL A 298 -13.67 -8.03 5.68
N GLY A 299 -14.83 -7.89 6.34
CA GLY A 299 -16.09 -7.52 5.69
C GLY A 299 -16.48 -8.41 4.50
N THR A 300 -17.01 -7.88 3.40
CA THR A 300 -16.78 -8.46 2.05
C THR A 300 -15.70 -7.68 1.31
N ARG A 301 -14.74 -7.14 2.08
CA ARG A 301 -13.41 -6.66 1.69
C ARG A 301 -12.59 -6.15 2.88
N THR A 302 -11.32 -6.47 2.79
CA THR A 302 -10.11 -5.81 3.28
C THR A 302 -10.22 -4.39 3.83
N LEU A 303 -9.63 -4.23 5.02
CA LEU A 303 -9.61 -3.11 5.99
C LEU A 303 -9.91 -1.71 5.45
N THR A 304 -10.67 -0.88 6.16
CA THR A 304 -10.17 -0.15 7.36
C THR A 304 -11.23 0.15 8.42
N THR A 305 -10.78 0.20 9.68
CA THR A 305 -11.51 0.62 10.88
C THR A 305 -11.50 2.14 11.09
N THR A 306 -12.64 2.77 11.45
CA THR A 306 -12.70 3.71 12.59
C THR A 306 -14.11 3.86 13.17
N ASN A 307 -14.16 3.85 14.50
CA ASN A 307 -15.29 3.66 15.39
C ASN A 307 -15.99 5.00 15.71
N THR A 308 -17.32 5.09 15.59
CA THR A 308 -18.12 6.06 16.39
C THR A 308 -19.40 5.41 16.92
N LYS A 309 -19.57 5.51 18.24
CA LYS A 309 -20.73 5.03 19.01
C LYS A 309 -21.94 5.95 18.74
N MET A 310 -23.11 5.39 18.41
CA MET A 310 -24.39 6.06 18.65
C MET A 310 -25.50 5.05 18.98
N LYS A 311 -26.28 5.38 20.01
CA LYS A 311 -27.35 4.59 20.62
C LYS A 311 -28.63 4.60 19.77
N TYR A 312 -29.41 3.53 19.92
CA TYR A 312 -30.73 3.24 19.35
C TYR A 312 -31.76 4.39 19.39
N LEU A 313 -32.53 4.55 18.30
CA LEU A 313 -34.00 4.62 18.35
C LEU A 313 -34.62 4.24 16.99
N ILE A 314 -35.55 3.28 17.04
CA ILE A 314 -36.31 2.72 15.91
C ILE A 314 -37.49 3.64 15.60
N THR A 315 -37.61 4.11 14.34
CA THR A 315 -38.92 4.45 13.76
C THR A 315 -38.94 4.12 12.26
N ILE A 316 -39.94 3.31 11.89
CA ILE A 316 -40.22 2.77 10.56
C ILE A 316 -40.63 3.90 9.60
N VAL A 317 -39.94 4.04 8.46
CA VAL A 317 -40.50 4.62 7.22
C VAL A 317 -39.95 3.85 6.01
N MET A 318 -40.85 3.18 5.29
CA MET A 318 -40.63 2.66 3.94
C MET A 318 -40.32 3.82 2.98
N LEU A 319 -39.13 3.88 2.42
CA LEU A 319 -38.81 4.74 1.27
C LEU A 319 -37.64 4.12 0.49
N PHE A 320 -37.92 3.74 -0.76
CA PHE A 320 -37.01 3.36 -1.85
C PHE A 320 -35.53 3.17 -1.47
N VAL A 321 -35.15 1.94 -1.11
CA VAL A 321 -33.74 1.56 -1.01
C VAL A 321 -33.20 1.35 -2.43
N PHE A 322 -32.63 2.42 -3.00
CA PHE A 322 -31.57 2.22 -3.99
C PHE A 322 -30.46 1.41 -3.30
N PRO A 323 -29.90 0.37 -3.94
CA PRO A 323 -28.81 -0.39 -3.35
C PRO A 323 -27.61 0.54 -3.16
N PHE A 324 -27.34 0.94 -1.92
CA PHE A 324 -26.09 1.58 -1.55
C PHE A 324 -24.98 0.53 -1.72
N ALA A 325 -24.25 0.64 -2.83
CA ALA A 325 -23.04 -0.13 -3.06
C ALA A 325 -21.95 0.39 -2.12
N PHE A 326 -21.79 -0.26 -0.96
CA PHE A 326 -20.60 -0.16 -0.13
C PHE A 326 -19.53 -1.06 -0.72
N GLY A 327 -18.46 -0.49 -1.26
CA GLY A 327 -17.33 -1.27 -1.73
C GLY A 327 -16.09 -0.42 -1.88
N ASP A 328 -14.93 -1.05 -1.66
CA ASP A 328 -13.63 -0.48 -2.02
C ASP A 328 -13.48 -0.34 -3.53
N LEU A 329 -12.33 0.18 -3.95
CA LEU A 329 -12.03 0.26 -5.35
C LEU A 329 -11.97 -1.15 -5.98
N ARG A 330 -12.55 -1.32 -7.17
CA ARG A 330 -12.28 -2.47 -8.05
C ARG A 330 -12.37 -2.07 -9.50
N VAL A 331 -11.65 -2.79 -10.33
CA VAL A 331 -11.93 -2.81 -11.77
C VAL A 331 -13.37 -3.29 -11.96
N GLY A 332 -14.13 -2.57 -12.79
CA GLY A 332 -15.53 -2.86 -13.07
C GLY A 332 -16.48 -2.61 -11.89
N PHE A 333 -16.17 -1.69 -10.96
CA PHE A 333 -17.02 -1.36 -9.82
C PHE A 333 -18.47 -1.04 -10.22
N TYR A 334 -18.64 -0.28 -11.30
CA TYR A 334 -19.95 0.11 -11.82
C TYR A 334 -20.64 -0.96 -12.66
N GLY A 335 -20.02 -2.13 -12.88
CA GLY A 335 -20.52 -3.13 -13.82
C GLY A 335 -21.95 -3.64 -13.56
N SER A 336 -22.42 -3.60 -12.31
CA SER A 336 -23.80 -3.96 -11.95
C SER A 336 -24.70 -2.74 -11.67
N SER A 337 -24.16 -1.68 -11.07
CA SER A 337 -24.93 -0.50 -10.63
C SER A 337 -25.11 0.56 -11.72
N CYS A 338 -24.12 0.69 -12.61
CA CYS A 338 -24.19 1.54 -13.79
C CYS A 338 -23.36 0.94 -14.94
N PRO A 339 -23.87 -0.10 -15.63
CA PRO A 339 -23.09 -0.87 -16.60
C PRO A 339 -22.51 -0.05 -17.75
N LYS A 340 -23.14 1.10 -18.09
CA LYS A 340 -22.70 2.01 -19.15
C LYS A 340 -21.75 3.12 -18.68
N ALA A 341 -21.40 3.18 -17.39
CA ALA A 341 -20.62 4.30 -16.83
C ALA A 341 -19.29 4.51 -17.56
N GLU A 342 -18.43 3.49 -17.60
CA GLU A 342 -17.10 3.60 -18.22
C GLU A 342 -17.19 3.81 -19.73
N GLU A 343 -18.19 3.21 -20.39
CA GLU A 343 -18.41 3.43 -21.83
C GLU A 343 -18.78 4.88 -22.12
N ASN A 344 -19.72 5.45 -21.37
CA ASN A 344 -20.17 6.83 -21.54
C ASN A 344 -19.02 7.82 -21.28
N VAL A 345 -18.24 7.60 -20.21
CA VAL A 345 -17.05 8.39 -19.91
C VAL A 345 -16.09 8.37 -21.11
N ARG A 346 -15.73 7.17 -21.58
CA ARG A 346 -14.80 6.99 -22.71
C ARG A 346 -15.28 7.70 -23.98
N GLN A 347 -16.57 7.58 -24.31
CA GLN A 347 -17.14 8.21 -25.51
C GLN A 347 -17.08 9.74 -25.44
N ILE A 348 -17.43 10.33 -24.29
CA ILE A 348 -17.38 11.80 -24.12
C ILE A 348 -15.94 12.30 -24.17
N VAL A 349 -15.01 11.59 -23.50
CA VAL A 349 -13.58 11.90 -23.53
C VAL A 349 -13.03 11.81 -24.95
N GLN A 350 -13.42 10.78 -25.73
CA GLN A 350 -13.02 10.64 -27.12
C GLN A 350 -13.49 11.82 -27.99
N ARG A 351 -14.75 12.24 -27.85
CA ARG A 351 -15.26 13.42 -28.57
C ARG A 351 -14.49 14.68 -28.20
N ARG A 352 -14.19 14.87 -26.92
CA ARG A 352 -13.38 16.01 -26.47
C ARG A 352 -11.97 15.95 -27.02
N PHE A 353 -11.30 14.80 -26.94
CA PHE A 353 -9.95 14.60 -27.42
C PHE A 353 -9.82 14.84 -28.94
N ASN A 354 -10.80 14.40 -29.73
CA ASN A 354 -10.82 14.63 -31.18
C ASN A 354 -10.92 16.12 -31.55
N ARG A 355 -11.53 16.94 -30.69
CA ARG A 355 -11.62 18.40 -30.86
C ARG A 355 -10.42 19.13 -30.28
N ASP A 356 -9.92 18.69 -29.14
CA ASP A 356 -8.81 19.29 -28.41
C ASP A 356 -7.92 18.19 -27.81
N ARG A 357 -6.84 17.85 -28.51
CA ARG A 357 -5.85 16.86 -28.06
C ARG A 357 -5.12 17.28 -26.78
N SER A 358 -5.08 18.57 -26.47
CA SER A 358 -4.41 19.06 -25.26
C SER A 358 -5.16 18.68 -23.98
N ILE A 359 -6.39 18.16 -24.09
CA ILE A 359 -7.19 17.73 -22.94
C ILE A 359 -6.49 16.64 -22.11
N THR A 360 -5.68 15.78 -22.73
CA THR A 360 -4.93 14.74 -22.00
C THR A 360 -3.97 15.37 -20.98
N ALA A 361 -3.24 16.42 -21.35
CA ALA A 361 -2.39 17.16 -20.42
C ALA A 361 -3.19 17.83 -19.29
N ALA A 362 -4.38 18.36 -19.62
CA ALA A 362 -5.25 18.98 -18.63
C ALA A 362 -5.75 17.96 -17.59
N LEU A 363 -6.17 16.78 -18.03
CA LEU A 363 -6.66 15.70 -17.16
C LEU A 363 -5.54 15.10 -16.30
N LEU A 364 -4.35 14.85 -16.89
CA LEU A 364 -3.17 14.42 -16.13
C LEU A 364 -2.82 15.42 -15.00
N ARG A 365 -2.81 16.71 -15.33
CA ARG A 365 -2.58 17.78 -14.34
C ARG A 365 -3.68 17.80 -13.29
N MET A 366 -4.96 17.76 -13.67
CA MET A 366 -6.06 17.75 -12.72
C MET A 366 -5.99 16.56 -11.76
N HIS A 367 -5.72 15.36 -12.28
CA HIS A 367 -5.63 14.13 -11.49
C HIS A 367 -4.47 14.21 -10.48
N PHE A 368 -3.28 14.68 -10.89
CA PHE A 368 -2.17 14.91 -9.95
C PHE A 368 -2.53 15.95 -8.89
N HIS A 369 -3.10 17.09 -9.30
CA HIS A 369 -3.41 18.19 -8.40
C HIS A 369 -4.50 17.83 -7.39
N ASP A 370 -5.46 16.98 -7.74
CA ASP A 370 -6.45 16.44 -6.81
C ASP A 370 -5.79 15.52 -5.77
N CYS A 371 -5.05 14.52 -6.24
CA CYS A 371 -4.46 13.48 -5.41
C CYS A 371 -3.43 13.97 -4.37
N PHE A 372 -2.75 15.10 -4.62
CA PHE A 372 -1.62 15.57 -3.81
C PHE A 372 -1.97 16.57 -2.70
N VAL A 373 -3.25 16.93 -2.55
CA VAL A 373 -3.70 17.86 -1.50
C VAL A 373 -4.25 17.06 -0.30
N ARG A 374 -5.42 16.46 -0.44
CA ARG A 374 -6.06 15.64 0.61
C ARG A 374 -6.21 14.16 0.21
N GLY A 375 -6.14 13.86 -1.08
CA GLY A 375 -6.34 12.53 -1.64
C GLY A 375 -7.06 12.64 -2.98
N CYS A 376 -7.18 11.54 -3.72
CA CYS A 376 -7.90 11.52 -5.00
C CYS A 376 -9.42 11.47 -4.75
N ASP A 377 -9.99 12.58 -4.30
CA ASP A 377 -11.38 12.68 -3.83
C ASP A 377 -12.20 13.75 -4.59
N ALA A 378 -11.67 14.28 -5.70
CA ALA A 378 -12.28 15.34 -6.50
C ALA A 378 -12.61 16.62 -5.73
N SER A 379 -11.91 16.89 -4.62
CA SER A 379 -11.97 18.16 -3.90
C SER A 379 -11.49 19.33 -4.77
N ILE A 380 -10.68 19.06 -5.82
CA ILE A 380 -10.28 20.06 -6.83
C ILE A 380 -11.43 20.64 -7.62
N LEU A 381 -12.53 19.90 -7.72
CA LEU A 381 -13.69 20.31 -8.50
C LEU A 381 -14.60 21.27 -7.75
N ILE A 382 -14.40 21.53 -6.46
CA ILE A 382 -15.29 22.41 -5.66
C ILE A 382 -15.06 23.88 -5.98
N ASP A 383 -16.12 24.64 -6.17
CA ASP A 383 -16.08 26.10 -6.33
C ASP A 383 -16.05 26.81 -4.97
N SER A 384 -15.36 27.95 -4.90
CA SER A 384 -15.33 28.78 -3.69
C SER A 384 -16.72 29.28 -3.32
N THR A 385 -16.97 29.43 -2.01
CA THR A 385 -18.17 30.06 -1.46
C THR A 385 -17.79 31.34 -0.71
N LYS A 386 -18.78 32.14 -0.29
CA LYS A 386 -18.54 33.38 0.47
C LYS A 386 -17.72 33.15 1.75
N GLY A 387 -17.81 31.97 2.37
CA GLY A 387 -17.11 31.64 3.62
C GLY A 387 -15.90 30.72 3.46
N ASN A 388 -15.60 30.24 2.25
CA ASN A 388 -14.51 29.28 2.03
C ASN A 388 -13.91 29.42 0.62
N GLN A 389 -12.60 29.68 0.56
CA GLN A 389 -11.84 29.57 -0.69
C GLN A 389 -11.46 28.11 -0.91
N SER A 390 -11.96 27.49 -1.97
CA SER A 390 -11.69 26.09 -2.28
C SER A 390 -10.27 25.90 -2.81
N GLU A 391 -9.80 24.66 -2.87
CA GLU A 391 -8.47 24.38 -3.44
C GLU A 391 -8.35 24.82 -4.90
N LYS A 392 -9.47 24.84 -5.64
CA LYS A 392 -9.50 25.31 -7.04
C LYS A 392 -9.01 26.74 -7.16
N ALA A 393 -9.27 27.57 -6.14
CA ALA A 393 -8.87 28.97 -6.11
C ALA A 393 -7.42 29.19 -5.61
N SER A 394 -6.70 28.12 -5.25
CA SER A 394 -5.29 28.26 -4.85
C SER A 394 -4.40 28.67 -6.02
N GLY A 395 -3.30 29.38 -5.73
CA GLY A 395 -2.36 29.82 -6.76
C GLY A 395 -1.76 28.68 -7.58
N ALA A 396 -1.47 27.53 -6.95
CA ALA A 396 -0.93 26.35 -7.64
C ALA A 396 -1.94 25.73 -8.63
N ASN A 397 -3.24 25.86 -8.35
CA ASN A 397 -4.31 25.31 -9.19
C ASN A 397 -4.84 26.30 -10.24
N GLY A 398 -4.35 27.55 -10.26
CA GLY A 398 -4.89 28.60 -11.13
C GLY A 398 -4.84 28.34 -12.64
N THR A 399 -4.00 27.39 -13.09
CA THR A 399 -3.89 26.98 -14.51
C THR A 399 -4.46 25.59 -14.79
N VAL A 400 -5.03 24.91 -13.79
CA VAL A 400 -5.74 23.64 -13.99
C VAL A 400 -7.00 23.93 -14.83
N ARG A 401 -7.30 23.06 -15.80
CA ARG A 401 -8.44 23.20 -16.73
C ARG A 401 -9.03 21.83 -17.05
N GLY A 402 -10.12 21.80 -17.83
CA GLY A 402 -10.82 20.57 -18.20
C GLY A 402 -11.99 20.25 -17.28
N PHE A 403 -12.30 21.14 -16.32
CA PHE A 403 -13.39 20.94 -15.38
C PHE A 403 -14.76 20.82 -16.08
N GLU A 404 -14.95 21.54 -17.18
CA GLU A 404 -16.16 21.50 -17.99
C GLU A 404 -16.37 20.15 -18.71
N LEU A 405 -15.30 19.40 -18.98
CA LEU A 405 -15.42 18.02 -19.45
C LEU A 405 -15.95 17.12 -18.34
N ILE A 406 -15.47 17.29 -17.11
CA ILE A 406 -15.94 16.53 -15.95
C ILE A 406 -17.43 16.81 -15.70
N ASP A 407 -17.86 18.06 -15.81
CA ASP A 407 -19.27 18.44 -15.71
C ASP A 407 -20.13 17.81 -16.81
N GLU A 408 -19.64 17.81 -18.06
CA GLU A 408 -20.31 17.17 -19.20
C GLU A 408 -20.53 15.67 -18.97
N ILE A 409 -19.47 14.97 -18.52
CA ILE A 409 -19.54 13.54 -18.19
C ILE A 409 -20.49 13.31 -17.02
N LYS A 410 -20.40 14.13 -15.96
CA LYS A 410 -21.25 13.98 -14.78
C LYS A 410 -22.72 14.14 -15.13
N LYS A 411 -23.06 15.12 -15.97
CA LYS A 411 -24.44 15.35 -16.42
C LYS A 411 -25.01 14.14 -17.18
N GLU A 412 -24.22 13.52 -18.04
CA GLU A 412 -24.61 12.29 -18.75
C GLU A 412 -24.84 11.13 -17.77
N LEU A 413 -23.91 10.94 -16.83
CA LEU A 413 -23.98 9.86 -15.85
C LEU A 413 -25.15 10.03 -14.87
N GLU A 414 -25.47 11.25 -14.44
CA GLU A 414 -26.65 11.51 -13.61
C GLU A 414 -27.97 11.27 -14.36
N THR A 415 -27.97 11.36 -15.70
CA THR A 415 -29.14 10.98 -16.52
C THR A 415 -29.24 9.46 -16.67
N THR A 416 -28.09 8.78 -16.77
CA THR A 416 -28.02 7.32 -17.02
C THR A 416 -28.24 6.50 -15.74
N CYS A 417 -27.58 6.89 -14.66
CA CYS A 417 -27.57 6.20 -13.37
C CYS A 417 -27.41 7.24 -12.24
N PRO A 418 -28.52 7.88 -11.83
CA PRO A 418 -28.50 8.97 -10.86
C PRO A 418 -27.73 8.60 -9.58
N SER A 419 -26.94 9.53 -9.08
CA SER A 419 -26.23 9.44 -7.79
C SER A 419 -25.40 8.17 -7.61
N THR A 420 -24.87 7.61 -8.71
CA THR A 420 -24.12 6.35 -8.70
C THR A 420 -22.62 6.55 -8.86
N VAL A 421 -22.17 7.37 -9.83
CA VAL A 421 -20.75 7.53 -10.18
C VAL A 421 -20.18 8.81 -9.56
N SER A 422 -19.08 8.71 -8.80
CA SER A 422 -18.42 9.88 -8.18
C SER A 422 -17.69 10.75 -9.19
N CYS A 423 -17.50 12.02 -8.87
CA CYS A 423 -16.66 12.90 -9.68
C CYS A 423 -15.18 12.50 -9.61
N ALA A 424 -14.73 11.96 -8.47
CA ALA A 424 -13.40 11.39 -8.30
C ALA A 424 -13.11 10.29 -9.34
N ASP A 425 -14.02 9.34 -9.52
CA ASP A 425 -13.84 8.31 -10.54
C ASP A 425 -13.95 8.86 -11.96
N ILE A 426 -14.73 9.92 -12.20
CA ILE A 426 -14.76 10.58 -13.51
C ILE A 426 -13.38 11.16 -13.85
N ILE A 427 -12.68 11.81 -12.91
CA ILE A 427 -11.31 12.31 -13.13
C ILE A 427 -10.39 11.14 -13.50
N THR A 428 -10.40 10.06 -12.72
CA THR A 428 -9.52 8.90 -12.93
C THR A 428 -9.80 8.22 -14.27
N LEU A 429 -11.06 7.91 -14.59
CA LEU A 429 -11.47 7.27 -15.83
C LEU A 429 -11.17 8.16 -17.05
N ALA A 430 -11.50 9.45 -16.98
CA ALA A 430 -11.23 10.38 -18.07
C ALA A 430 -9.74 10.51 -18.35
N THR A 431 -8.92 10.57 -17.29
CA THR A 431 -7.46 10.62 -17.41
C THR A 431 -6.94 9.35 -18.08
N ARG A 432 -7.32 8.16 -17.59
CA ARG A 432 -6.95 6.85 -18.17
C ARG A 432 -7.24 6.79 -19.66
N ASP A 433 -8.47 7.12 -20.03
CA ASP A 433 -8.93 7.02 -21.42
C ASP A 433 -8.20 8.03 -22.32
N SER A 434 -7.99 9.25 -21.84
CA SER A 434 -7.27 10.30 -22.58
C SER A 434 -5.79 10.00 -22.79
N VAL A 435 -5.13 9.31 -21.85
CA VAL A 435 -3.73 8.87 -21.99
C VAL A 435 -3.62 7.81 -23.08
N ALA A 436 -4.53 6.83 -23.08
CA ALA A 436 -4.56 5.82 -24.14
C ALA A 436 -4.84 6.43 -25.53
N MET A 437 -5.72 7.43 -25.62
CA MET A 437 -5.99 8.14 -26.87
C MET A 437 -4.80 8.97 -27.37
N ALA A 438 -3.96 9.46 -26.46
CA ALA A 438 -2.74 10.19 -26.78
C ALA A 438 -1.56 9.28 -27.18
N GLY A 439 -1.75 7.95 -27.26
CA GLY A 439 -0.71 6.98 -27.63
C GLY A 439 -0.02 6.31 -26.44
N GLY A 440 -0.41 6.67 -25.21
CA GLY A 440 0.12 6.06 -23.99
C GLY A 440 -0.43 4.64 -23.73
N PRO A 441 0.02 4.00 -22.64
CA PRO A 441 -0.42 2.66 -22.29
C PRO A 441 -1.92 2.61 -21.99
N ARG A 442 -2.55 1.47 -22.32
CA ARG A 442 -3.86 1.09 -21.78
C ARG A 442 -3.65 0.36 -20.47
N TYR A 443 -4.47 0.66 -19.48
CA TYR A 443 -4.40 0.05 -18.16
C TYR A 443 -5.77 0.08 -17.51
N ASP A 444 -6.00 -0.87 -16.61
CA ASP A 444 -7.21 -0.86 -15.78
C ASP A 444 -7.05 0.07 -14.59
N VAL A 445 -8.14 0.71 -14.20
CA VAL A 445 -8.20 1.51 -12.98
C VAL A 445 -9.33 0.99 -12.12
N ALA A 446 -9.05 0.84 -10.83
CA ALA A 446 -10.08 0.51 -9.87
C ALA A 446 -10.95 1.76 -9.64
N THR A 447 -12.27 1.59 -9.70
CA THR A 447 -13.28 2.63 -9.45
C THR A 447 -14.10 2.28 -8.21
N GLY A 448 -14.87 3.22 -7.69
CA GLY A 448 -15.62 3.14 -6.43
C GLY A 448 -15.34 4.29 -5.45
N ARG A 449 -14.57 5.31 -5.88
CA ARG A 449 -14.23 6.47 -5.03
C ARG A 449 -15.48 7.22 -4.61
N ARG A 450 -15.41 7.91 -3.49
CA ARG A 450 -16.35 8.94 -3.04
C ARG A 450 -15.73 10.32 -3.20
N ASP A 451 -16.60 11.29 -3.39
CA ASP A 451 -16.24 12.69 -3.44
C ASP A 451 -15.98 13.23 -2.03
N GLY A 452 -14.89 13.97 -1.86
CA GLY A 452 -14.50 14.59 -0.60
C GLY A 452 -15.49 15.66 -0.14
N LEU A 453 -15.52 15.87 1.18
CA LEU A 453 -16.40 16.84 1.86
C LEU A 453 -15.66 18.12 2.29
N VAL A 454 -14.39 18.25 1.92
CA VAL A 454 -13.52 19.36 2.31
C VAL A 454 -12.71 19.80 1.09
N SER A 455 -12.68 21.10 0.83
CA SER A 455 -11.81 21.69 -0.19
C SER A 455 -11.40 23.09 0.29
N ARG A 456 -10.11 23.33 0.50
CA ARG A 456 -9.58 24.57 1.05
C ARG A 456 -8.29 24.97 0.35
N ALA A 457 -8.20 26.24 -0.05
CA ALA A 457 -7.00 26.80 -0.68
C ALA A 457 -5.76 26.67 0.23
N SER A 458 -5.95 26.76 1.55
CA SER A 458 -4.87 26.63 2.55
C SER A 458 -4.25 25.24 2.64
N ASP A 459 -4.95 24.21 2.16
CA ASP A 459 -4.47 22.82 2.24
C ASP A 459 -3.51 22.51 1.07
N VAL A 460 -3.41 23.38 0.06
CA VAL A 460 -2.63 23.15 -1.17
C VAL A 460 -1.14 23.45 -0.94
N ALA A 461 -0.34 22.39 -0.90
CA ALA A 461 1.11 22.44 -0.76
C ALA A 461 1.80 21.56 -1.83
N LEU A 462 1.80 22.03 -3.08
CA LEU A 462 2.37 21.30 -4.21
C LEU A 462 3.83 21.71 -4.48
N PRO A 463 4.70 20.77 -4.91
CA PRO A 463 6.05 21.12 -5.35
C PRO A 463 5.98 22.02 -6.60
N GLY A 464 6.71 23.14 -6.57
CA GLY A 464 6.76 24.08 -7.67
C GLY A 464 7.73 23.67 -8.78
N PRO A 465 7.66 24.31 -9.97
CA PRO A 465 8.53 24.01 -11.12
C PRO A 465 10.03 24.30 -10.88
N GLY A 466 10.33 25.09 -9.83
CA GLY A 466 11.68 25.40 -9.36
C GLY A 466 12.25 24.42 -8.33
N SER A 467 11.54 23.32 -8.01
CA SER A 467 11.97 22.38 -6.97
C SER A 467 13.27 21.64 -7.36
N THR A 468 14.07 21.28 -6.36
CA THR A 468 15.17 20.32 -6.54
C THR A 468 14.64 18.88 -6.58
N VAL A 469 15.42 17.93 -7.10
CA VAL A 469 15.02 16.50 -7.12
C VAL A 469 14.74 15.98 -5.71
N ALA A 470 15.61 16.27 -4.75
CA ALA A 470 15.39 15.89 -3.35
C ALA A 470 14.15 16.58 -2.73
N GLY A 471 13.85 17.82 -3.12
CA GLY A 471 12.65 18.54 -2.68
C GLY A 471 11.37 17.91 -3.21
N ALA A 472 11.33 17.63 -4.52
CA ALA A 472 10.23 16.92 -5.15
C ALA A 472 10.07 15.51 -4.56
N GLN A 473 11.17 14.79 -4.32
CA GLN A 473 11.15 13.45 -3.73
C GLN A 473 10.50 13.46 -2.35
N ARG A 474 10.81 14.45 -1.50
CA ARG A 474 10.15 14.59 -0.19
C ARG A 474 8.63 14.80 -0.32
N ALA A 475 8.20 15.62 -1.28
CA ALA A 475 6.78 15.87 -1.51
C ALA A 475 6.03 14.62 -2.03
N PHE A 476 6.65 13.85 -2.92
CA PHE A 476 6.09 12.58 -3.41
C PHE A 476 6.09 11.50 -2.31
N ALA A 477 7.17 11.41 -1.52
CA ALA A 477 7.27 10.47 -0.40
C ALA A 477 6.22 10.74 0.69
N ALA A 478 5.86 12.01 0.92
CA ALA A 478 4.76 12.38 1.83
C ALA A 478 3.38 11.85 1.39
N ASN A 479 3.26 11.42 0.13
CA ASN A 479 2.09 10.74 -0.41
C ASN A 479 2.36 9.27 -0.77
N GLY A 480 3.40 8.67 -0.17
CA GLY A 480 3.69 7.23 -0.31
C GLY A 480 4.34 6.83 -1.63
N LEU A 481 4.81 7.79 -2.44
CA LEU A 481 5.45 7.54 -3.73
C LEU A 481 6.98 7.52 -3.61
N SER A 482 7.62 6.57 -4.28
CA SER A 482 9.07 6.41 -4.33
C SER A 482 9.74 7.42 -5.27
N LEU A 483 11.08 7.44 -5.27
CA LEU A 483 11.85 8.23 -6.24
C LEU A 483 11.57 7.76 -7.68
N ASP A 484 11.57 6.46 -7.93
CA ASP A 484 11.21 5.85 -9.22
C ASP A 484 9.83 6.29 -9.70
N GLU A 485 8.83 6.25 -8.80
CA GLU A 485 7.45 6.66 -9.11
C GLU A 485 7.36 8.17 -9.37
N MET A 486 8.11 9.00 -8.65
CA MET A 486 8.22 10.43 -8.91
C MET A 486 8.81 10.71 -10.30
N VAL A 487 9.97 10.13 -10.62
CA VAL A 487 10.63 10.32 -11.93
C VAL A 487 9.73 9.83 -13.05
N THR A 488 9.04 8.71 -12.83
CA THR A 488 8.07 8.14 -13.76
C THR A 488 6.87 9.07 -14.00
N LEU A 489 6.24 9.59 -12.94
CA LEU A 489 5.07 10.46 -13.05
C LEU A 489 5.40 11.82 -13.67
N LEU A 490 6.59 12.37 -13.39
CA LEU A 490 7.08 13.57 -14.08
C LEU A 490 7.29 13.35 -15.58
N GLY A 491 7.45 12.10 -16.02
CA GLY A 491 7.44 11.72 -17.44
C GLY A 491 6.16 12.12 -18.19
N ALA A 492 5.05 12.34 -17.48
CA ALA A 492 3.82 12.86 -18.07
C ALA A 492 3.99 14.25 -18.71
N HIS A 493 5.06 14.99 -18.38
CA HIS A 493 5.44 16.24 -19.06
C HIS A 493 5.81 16.04 -20.54
N THR A 494 5.84 14.79 -21.04
CA THR A 494 5.88 14.51 -22.48
C THR A 494 4.68 15.11 -23.25
N ILE A 495 3.57 15.41 -22.55
CA ILE A 495 2.42 16.12 -23.12
C ILE A 495 2.09 17.37 -22.31
N GLY A 496 1.73 18.44 -23.01
CA GLY A 496 1.26 19.68 -22.40
C GLY A 496 2.21 20.85 -22.53
N VAL A 497 1.91 21.92 -21.79
CA VAL A 497 2.58 23.21 -21.90
C VAL A 497 2.90 23.77 -20.52
N ALA A 498 3.93 24.62 -20.47
CA ALA A 498 4.20 25.49 -19.34
C ALA A 498 4.06 26.95 -19.75
N HIS A 499 3.56 27.78 -18.84
CA HIS A 499 3.65 29.23 -18.96
C HIS A 499 5.09 29.69 -18.78
N CYS A 500 5.50 30.71 -19.53
CA CYS A 500 6.83 31.29 -19.45
C CYS A 500 7.21 31.71 -18.03
N SER A 501 6.27 32.20 -17.22
CA SER A 501 6.46 32.55 -15.81
C SER A 501 7.05 31.41 -14.97
N PHE A 502 6.80 30.15 -15.34
CA PHE A 502 7.32 28.98 -14.62
C PHE A 502 8.76 28.60 -14.97
N PHE A 503 9.30 29.10 -16.09
CA PHE A 503 10.65 28.73 -16.55
C PHE A 503 11.49 29.89 -17.08
N ARG A 504 11.03 31.14 -17.03
CA ARG A 504 11.78 32.30 -17.56
C ARG A 504 13.17 32.42 -16.93
N ASN A 505 13.30 32.09 -15.65
CA ASN A 505 14.58 32.08 -14.93
C ASN A 505 15.58 31.09 -15.54
N ARG A 506 15.10 30.01 -16.16
CA ARG A 506 15.93 28.98 -16.82
C ARG A 506 16.52 29.42 -18.15
N LEU A 507 16.03 30.50 -18.77
CA LEU A 507 16.61 30.99 -20.03
C LEU A 507 18.07 31.41 -19.85
N ASN A 508 18.48 31.77 -18.63
CA ASN A 508 19.86 32.11 -18.28
C ASN A 508 20.67 30.91 -17.76
N ASP A 509 20.07 29.72 -17.63
CA ASP A 509 20.74 28.51 -17.12
C ASP A 509 21.72 27.99 -18.19
N PRO A 510 23.03 27.83 -17.87
CA PRO A 510 24.01 27.32 -18.83
C PRO A 510 23.74 25.86 -19.26
N ASN A 511 22.95 25.11 -18.47
CA ASN A 511 22.54 23.75 -18.78
C ASN A 511 21.25 23.65 -19.62
N MET A 512 20.88 24.71 -20.33
CA MET A 512 19.87 24.68 -21.39
C MET A 512 20.54 24.62 -22.77
N GLU A 513 20.03 23.77 -23.66
CA GLU A 513 20.49 23.69 -25.05
C GLU A 513 20.31 25.05 -25.76
N ALA A 514 21.32 25.48 -26.52
CA ALA A 514 21.41 26.85 -27.05
C ALA A 514 20.31 27.18 -28.07
N GLY A 515 19.97 26.23 -28.93
CA GLY A 515 18.87 26.36 -29.89
C GLY A 515 17.52 26.49 -29.19
N LEU A 516 17.25 25.65 -28.19
CA LEU A 516 16.06 25.74 -27.35
C LEU A 516 15.99 27.09 -26.64
N ARG A 517 17.08 27.53 -26.00
CA ARG A 517 17.16 28.84 -25.33
C ARG A 517 16.79 29.98 -26.28
N ALA A 518 17.36 29.99 -27.49
CA ALA A 518 17.06 31.00 -28.50
C ALA A 518 15.58 30.94 -28.96
N LYS A 519 15.02 29.74 -29.12
CA LYS A 519 13.59 29.55 -29.45
C LYS A 519 12.69 30.08 -28.35
N LEU A 520 12.92 29.68 -27.09
CA LEU A 520 12.12 30.10 -25.94
C LEU A 520 12.28 31.58 -25.63
N GLY A 521 13.46 32.17 -25.83
CA GLY A 521 13.67 33.62 -25.69
C GLY A 521 12.81 34.46 -26.64
N ARG A 522 12.50 33.93 -27.85
CA ARG A 522 11.55 34.58 -28.77
C ARG A 522 10.09 34.44 -28.34
N VAL A 523 9.74 33.31 -27.72
CA VAL A 523 8.38 33.04 -27.21
C VAL A 523 8.12 33.86 -25.94
N CYS A 524 9.01 33.80 -24.97
CA CYS A 524 8.87 34.42 -23.64
C CYS A 524 9.31 35.89 -23.62
N ARG A 525 8.70 36.71 -24.48
CA ARG A 525 8.93 38.16 -24.47
C ARG A 525 8.51 38.79 -23.13
N PRO A 526 9.09 39.95 -22.74
CA PRO A 526 8.85 40.54 -21.42
C PRO A 526 7.38 40.83 -21.10
N ASN A 527 6.60 41.19 -22.12
CA ASN A 527 5.18 41.55 -21.99
C ASN A 527 4.31 40.31 -22.24
N GLY A 528 3.71 39.78 -21.18
CA GLY A 528 2.79 38.65 -21.22
C GLY A 528 3.37 37.36 -20.64
N ASP A 529 2.53 36.32 -20.64
CA ASP A 529 2.87 35.00 -20.14
C ASP A 529 2.45 33.88 -21.10
N PRO A 530 3.03 33.87 -22.32
CA PRO A 530 2.71 32.84 -23.31
C PRO A 530 3.17 31.46 -22.83
N THR A 531 2.68 30.43 -23.50
CA THR A 531 3.01 29.05 -23.18
C THR A 531 3.99 28.45 -24.19
N ALA A 532 4.75 27.45 -23.76
CA ALA A 532 5.57 26.61 -24.62
C ALA A 532 5.33 25.14 -24.25
N PHE A 533 5.42 24.24 -25.25
CA PHE A 533 5.27 22.81 -25.01
C PHE A 533 6.39 22.28 -24.11
N LEU A 534 6.08 21.36 -23.20
CA LEU A 534 7.09 20.74 -22.34
C LEU A 534 7.98 19.78 -23.12
N ASP A 535 7.40 19.08 -24.10
CA ASP A 535 8.08 18.32 -25.15
C ASP A 535 8.05 19.10 -26.47
N GLN A 536 9.22 19.35 -27.06
CA GLN A 536 9.38 20.14 -28.28
C GLN A 536 9.24 19.36 -29.60
N ASN A 537 9.15 18.03 -29.55
CA ASN A 537 9.19 17.14 -30.70
C ASN A 537 7.85 16.42 -30.89
N THR A 538 7.29 15.84 -29.83
CA THR A 538 6.06 15.01 -29.86
C THR A 538 4.99 15.55 -28.92
N SER A 539 4.82 16.88 -28.88
CA SER A 539 4.06 17.65 -27.88
C SER A 539 2.60 17.25 -27.57
N MET A 540 2.00 16.34 -28.35
CA MET A 540 0.62 15.86 -28.23
C MET A 540 0.53 14.32 -28.27
N VAL A 541 1.66 13.63 -28.05
CA VAL A 541 1.78 12.17 -27.96
C VAL A 541 2.30 11.83 -26.57
N PHE A 542 1.73 10.80 -25.96
CA PHE A 542 2.21 10.28 -24.68
C PHE A 542 3.26 9.19 -24.95
N ASP A 543 4.55 9.56 -24.89
CA ASP A 543 5.69 8.67 -25.11
C ASP A 543 6.86 9.01 -24.15
N ASN A 544 8.06 8.50 -24.41
CA ASN A 544 9.23 8.74 -23.57
C ASN A 544 10.10 9.92 -24.05
N GLU A 545 9.62 10.75 -25.00
CA GLU A 545 10.41 11.82 -25.60
C GLU A 545 10.79 12.91 -24.59
N PHE A 546 9.99 13.09 -23.53
CA PHE A 546 10.38 13.89 -22.37
C PHE A 546 11.79 13.52 -21.86
N TYR A 547 12.07 12.23 -21.66
CA TYR A 547 13.37 11.77 -21.15
C TYR A 547 14.48 11.98 -22.18
N ASN A 548 14.21 11.70 -23.46
CA ASN A 548 15.16 11.95 -24.55
C ASN A 548 15.57 13.43 -24.60
N GLN A 549 14.63 14.35 -24.40
CA GLN A 549 14.90 15.78 -24.44
C GLN A 549 15.68 16.28 -23.23
N ILE A 550 15.33 15.87 -22.01
CA ILE A 550 16.05 16.37 -20.84
C ILE A 550 17.50 15.88 -20.80
N ILE A 551 17.83 14.71 -21.36
CA ILE A 551 19.23 14.26 -21.56
C ILE A 551 19.97 15.21 -22.50
N LEU A 552 19.29 15.71 -23.54
CA LEU A 552 19.83 16.70 -24.48
C LEU A 552 19.78 18.14 -23.95
N LYS A 553 19.62 18.34 -22.64
CA LYS A 553 19.52 19.67 -22.00
C LYS A 553 18.32 20.50 -22.48
N LYS A 554 17.24 19.84 -22.90
CA LYS A 554 16.03 20.48 -23.43
C LYS A 554 14.85 20.52 -22.45
N GLY A 555 15.06 20.31 -21.16
CA GLY A 555 14.01 20.47 -20.15
C GLY A 555 13.61 21.94 -19.96
N LEU A 556 12.31 22.24 -20.06
CA LEU A 556 11.80 23.60 -19.85
C LEU A 556 11.86 23.98 -18.37
N LEU A 557 11.16 23.23 -17.51
CA LEU A 557 11.12 23.49 -16.08
C LEU A 557 12.47 23.15 -15.44
N PHE A 558 12.77 23.82 -14.32
CA PHE A 558 14.02 23.55 -13.59
C PHE A 558 14.05 22.11 -13.09
N ILE A 559 13.00 21.66 -12.41
CA ILE A 559 12.91 20.29 -11.88
C ILE A 559 13.09 19.24 -12.99
N ASP A 560 12.45 19.41 -14.15
CA ASP A 560 12.53 18.46 -15.27
C ASP A 560 13.96 18.25 -15.73
N GLN A 561 14.71 19.34 -15.92
CA GLN A 561 16.10 19.22 -16.32
C GLN A 561 16.99 18.66 -15.23
N GLN A 562 16.71 18.98 -13.96
CA GLN A 562 17.48 18.41 -12.86
C GLN A 562 17.31 16.89 -12.79
N LEU A 563 16.19 16.32 -13.24
CA LEU A 563 16.04 14.85 -13.27
C LEU A 563 17.19 14.16 -14.03
N ALA A 564 17.65 14.76 -15.14
CA ALA A 564 18.73 14.22 -15.97
C ALA A 564 20.14 14.51 -15.41
N LEU A 565 20.27 15.53 -14.56
CA LEU A 565 21.57 15.99 -14.03
C LEU A 565 21.86 15.47 -12.62
N ASP A 566 20.83 15.21 -11.83
CA ASP A 566 20.96 14.80 -10.43
C ASP A 566 21.37 13.32 -10.32
N PRO A 567 22.38 12.97 -9.50
CA PRO A 567 22.82 11.58 -9.32
C PRO A 567 21.72 10.63 -8.81
N LEU A 568 20.70 11.14 -8.11
CA LEU A 568 19.59 10.33 -7.60
C LEU A 568 18.69 9.81 -8.72
N SER A 569 18.46 10.60 -9.77
CA SER A 569 17.44 10.33 -10.79
C SER A 569 17.98 10.10 -12.20
N SER A 570 19.20 10.56 -12.50
CA SER A 570 19.79 10.53 -13.85
C SER A 570 19.85 9.13 -14.47
N LYS A 571 20.07 8.10 -13.65
CA LYS A 571 20.01 6.70 -14.11
C LYS A 571 18.61 6.31 -14.60
N LEU A 572 17.56 6.61 -13.84
CA LEU A 572 16.18 6.32 -14.22
C LEU A 572 15.77 7.05 -15.50
N VAL A 573 16.20 8.32 -15.63
CA VAL A 573 16.01 9.09 -16.87
C VAL A 573 16.66 8.40 -18.06
N SER A 574 17.91 7.94 -17.93
CA SER A 574 18.62 7.23 -18.99
C SER A 574 17.94 5.92 -19.37
N ASP A 575 17.47 5.18 -18.37
CA ASP A 575 16.77 3.90 -18.57
C ASP A 575 15.44 4.11 -19.30
N PHE A 576 14.65 5.14 -18.96
CA PHE A 576 13.39 5.45 -19.64
C PHE A 576 13.57 6.05 -21.03
N ALA A 577 14.60 6.88 -21.25
CA ALA A 577 14.95 7.38 -22.58
C ALA A 577 15.30 6.21 -23.53
N GLY A 578 16.10 5.25 -23.06
CA GLY A 578 16.49 4.08 -23.85
C GLY A 578 15.40 3.02 -24.02
N ASN A 579 14.31 3.06 -23.25
CA ASN A 579 13.29 2.01 -23.24
C ASN A 579 11.87 2.56 -22.96
N SER A 580 11.17 2.90 -24.04
CA SER A 580 9.79 3.40 -23.99
C SER A 580 8.80 2.40 -23.36
N ALA A 581 9.01 1.09 -23.54
CA ALA A 581 8.17 0.06 -22.94
C ALA A 581 8.39 -0.05 -21.42
N ALA A 582 9.61 0.18 -20.93
CA ALA A 582 9.87 0.27 -19.50
C ALA A 582 9.18 1.50 -18.88
N PHE A 583 9.28 2.67 -19.54
CA PHE A 583 8.55 3.87 -19.12
C PHE A 583 7.03 3.61 -19.06
N ALA A 584 6.45 3.05 -20.12
CA ALA A 584 5.01 2.78 -20.18
C ALA A 584 4.54 1.86 -19.04
N ARG A 585 5.27 0.77 -18.74
CA ARG A 585 4.94 -0.13 -17.63
C ARG A 585 5.07 0.54 -16.27
N SER A 586 6.16 1.26 -16.04
CA SER A 586 6.35 2.00 -14.79
C SER A 586 5.28 3.08 -14.62
N PHE A 587 4.90 3.77 -15.71
CA PHE A 587 3.87 4.80 -15.70
C PHE A 587 2.53 4.24 -15.27
N VAL A 588 2.11 3.09 -15.80
CA VAL A 588 0.89 2.41 -15.36
C VAL A 588 0.91 2.13 -13.86
N ASN A 589 1.99 1.53 -13.35
CA ASN A 589 2.10 1.22 -11.92
C ASN A 589 2.03 2.50 -11.07
N ALA A 590 2.75 3.54 -11.47
CA ALA A 590 2.84 4.78 -10.71
C ALA A 590 1.54 5.60 -10.76
N ILE A 591 0.86 5.70 -11.91
CA ILE A 591 -0.39 6.46 -12.05
C ILE A 591 -1.56 5.76 -11.36
N VAL A 592 -1.60 4.43 -11.38
CA VAL A 592 -2.60 3.63 -10.64
C VAL A 592 -2.37 3.80 -9.14
N LYS A 593 -1.12 3.70 -8.67
CA LYS A 593 -0.81 3.94 -7.26
C LYS A 593 -1.14 5.37 -6.83
N MET A 594 -0.79 6.36 -7.66
CA MET A 594 -1.14 7.76 -7.42
C MET A 594 -2.65 7.94 -7.30
N GLY A 595 -3.43 7.36 -8.22
CA GLY A 595 -4.89 7.41 -8.20
C GLY A 595 -5.54 6.76 -6.97
N ASN A 596 -4.77 6.02 -6.16
CA ASN A 596 -5.22 5.37 -4.92
C ASN A 596 -4.76 6.11 -3.66
N ILE A 597 -4.11 7.28 -3.78
CA ILE A 597 -3.68 8.07 -2.63
C ILE A 597 -4.91 8.58 -1.88
N LYS A 598 -5.04 8.14 -0.61
CA LYS A 598 -6.02 8.66 0.37
C LYS A 598 -7.45 8.76 -0.21
N VAL A 599 -7.83 7.79 -1.04
CA VAL A 599 -9.16 7.74 -1.64
C VAL A 599 -10.22 7.57 -0.56
N LEU A 600 -11.37 8.18 -0.77
CA LEU A 600 -12.56 7.96 0.05
C LEU A 600 -13.40 6.88 -0.60
N VAL A 601 -13.99 5.98 0.20
CA VAL A 601 -14.86 4.89 -0.27
C VAL A 601 -16.05 4.76 0.67
N GLY A 602 -17.04 3.94 0.31
CA GLY A 602 -18.15 3.64 1.21
C GLY A 602 -18.93 4.88 1.67
N THR A 603 -18.87 5.18 2.97
CA THR A 603 -19.51 6.35 3.61
C THR A 603 -18.58 7.53 3.87
N ASP A 604 -17.29 7.43 3.53
CA ASP A 604 -16.27 8.43 3.92
C ASP A 604 -16.29 9.69 3.05
N GLY A 605 -17.24 9.76 2.12
CA GLY A 605 -17.53 10.92 1.28
C GLY A 605 -18.91 10.77 0.67
N GLU A 606 -19.20 11.55 -0.36
CA GLU A 606 -20.50 11.55 -1.03
C GLU A 606 -20.41 11.17 -2.51
N ILE A 607 -21.57 10.98 -3.15
CA ILE A 607 -21.66 11.06 -4.61
C ILE A 607 -22.34 12.38 -4.92
N ARG A 608 -21.56 13.38 -5.33
CA ARG A 608 -22.12 14.70 -5.67
C ARG A 608 -23.01 14.56 -6.89
N LYS A 609 -24.16 15.24 -6.94
CA LYS A 609 -24.95 15.36 -8.18
C LYS A 609 -24.35 16.38 -9.14
N ASN A 610 -23.62 17.35 -8.59
CA ASN A 610 -22.89 18.37 -9.32
C ASN A 610 -21.47 18.42 -8.77
N CYS A 611 -20.47 18.17 -9.60
CA CYS A 611 -19.07 18.12 -9.18
C CYS A 611 -18.54 19.45 -8.62
N ARG A 612 -19.25 20.56 -8.81
CA ARG A 612 -18.82 21.90 -8.36
C ARG A 612 -19.17 22.24 -6.92
N VAL A 613 -20.06 21.50 -6.29
CA VAL A 613 -20.60 21.82 -4.96
C VAL A 613 -20.83 20.56 -4.15
N PHE A 614 -20.74 20.66 -2.82
CA PHE A 614 -21.18 19.59 -1.93
C PHE A 614 -22.71 19.43 -2.01
N ASN A 615 -23.25 18.22 -1.81
CA ASN A 615 -24.71 18.07 -1.71
C ASN A 615 -25.23 18.77 -0.43
N LYS A 616 -26.52 19.13 -0.43
CA LYS A 616 -27.20 19.77 0.70
C LYS A 616 -28.13 18.82 1.41
#